data_AF-A0A920PIP7-F1
#
_entry.id   AF-A0A920PIP7-F1
#
_cell.length_a   1.000
_cell.length_b   1.000
_cell.length_c   1.000
_cell.angle_alpha   90.00
_cell.angle_beta   90.00
_cell.angle_gamma   90.00
#
_symmetry.space_group_name_H-M   'P 1'
#
loop_
_entity.id
_entity.type
_entity.pdbx_description
1 polymer ?
#
loop_
_entity_poly.entity_id
_entity_poly.type
_entity_poly.pdbx_seq_one_letter_code
_entity_poly.pdbx_strand_id
1 'polypeptide(L)'
;MVQGKSVLNSDQIAFFVEQGYLLLENALTDEQLVALRAGFQEWVNESRQFSQSYGQTLDGRARFDLEPGHTADGPALRRVSSPIEVSDVYLG
;
A
#
# COMPACT_ATOMS: atom_id res chain seq x y z
N MET A 1 -24.80 13.63 20.41
CA MET A 1 -23.41 13.92 19.96
C MET A 1 -22.57 12.71 20.27
N VAL A 2 -22.23 11.91 19.26
CA VAL A 2 -21.25 10.82 19.44
C VAL A 2 -19.88 11.50 19.44
N GLN A 3 -19.23 11.60 20.59
CA GLN A 3 -17.80 11.92 20.62
C GLN A 3 -17.11 10.76 19.91
N GLY A 4 -16.67 10.99 18.68
CA GLY A 4 -15.80 10.05 17.98
C GLY A 4 -14.57 9.84 18.84
N LYS A 5 -14.35 8.60 19.30
CA LYS A 5 -13.15 8.24 20.03
C LYS A 5 -11.97 8.55 19.12
N SER A 6 -11.22 9.60 19.44
CA SER A 6 -10.02 9.96 18.67
C SER A 6 -9.05 8.79 18.76
N VAL A 7 -8.63 8.28 17.59
CA VAL A 7 -7.63 7.21 17.49
C VAL A 7 -6.28 7.70 18.04
N LEU A 8 -6.03 9.01 17.98
CA LEU A 8 -4.84 9.66 18.52
C LEU A 8 -5.15 10.36 19.85
N ASN A 9 -4.20 10.34 20.78
CA ASN A 9 -4.30 11.12 22.01
C ASN A 9 -3.91 12.60 21.79
N SER A 10 -4.21 13.46 22.77
CA SER A 10 -3.97 14.91 22.64
C SER A 10 -2.51 15.28 22.43
N ASP A 11 -1.57 14.54 23.03
CA ASP A 11 -0.14 14.82 22.92
C ASP A 11 0.37 14.48 21.51
N GLN A 12 -0.09 13.37 20.95
CA GLN A 12 0.18 12.97 19.56
C GLN A 12 -0.38 13.97 18.56
N ILE A 13 -1.59 14.51 18.82
CA ILE A 13 -2.19 15.55 17.98
C ILE A 13 -1.37 16.84 18.07
N ALA A 14 -1.01 17.29 19.28
CA ALA A 14 -0.21 18.48 19.48
C ALA A 14 1.16 18.36 18.79
N PHE A 15 1.82 17.21 18.94
CA PHE A 15 3.09 16.92 18.27
C PHE A 15 2.96 16.98 16.74
N PHE A 16 1.94 16.36 16.16
CA PHE A 16 1.70 16.41 14.72
C PHE A 16 1.48 17.84 14.22
N VAL A 17 0.69 18.63 14.95
CA VAL A 17 0.43 20.04 14.60
C VAL A 17 1.71 20.87 14.64
N GLU A 18 2.58 20.65 15.63
CA GLU A 18 3.83 21.40 15.77
C GLU A 18 4.92 20.95 14.80
N GLN A 19 5.08 19.63 14.61
CA GLN A 19 6.21 19.03 13.90
C GLN A 19 5.89 18.65 12.45
N GLY A 20 4.60 18.55 12.09
CA GLY A 20 4.14 18.15 10.76
C GLY A 20 4.23 16.64 10.48
N TYR A 21 4.59 15.82 11.47
CA TYR A 21 4.63 14.36 11.38
C TYR A 21 4.33 13.72 12.74
N LEU A 22 4.02 12.43 12.75
CA LEU A 22 3.84 11.64 13.96
C LEU A 22 4.38 10.22 13.73
N LEU A 23 5.16 9.71 14.68
CA LEU A 23 5.52 8.30 14.73
C LEU A 23 4.41 7.55 15.49
N LEU A 24 3.75 6.61 14.79
CA LEU A 24 2.85 5.65 15.40
C LEU A 24 3.47 4.26 15.32
N GLU A 25 3.90 3.76 16.48
CA GLU A 25 4.35 2.39 16.59
C GLU A 25 3.17 1.43 16.41
N ASN A 26 3.40 0.33 15.69
CA ASN A 26 2.40 -0.72 15.49
C ASN A 26 1.07 -0.21 14.91
N ALA A 27 1.14 0.73 13.96
CA ALA A 27 -0.05 1.26 13.26
C ALA A 27 -0.82 0.19 12.46
N LEU A 28 -0.18 -0.96 12.19
CA LEU A 28 -0.77 -2.16 11.63
C LEU A 28 -0.55 -3.31 12.61
N THR A 29 -1.51 -4.23 12.70
CA THR A 29 -1.28 -5.50 13.39
C THR A 29 -0.34 -6.39 12.58
N ASP A 30 0.25 -7.40 13.24
CA ASP A 30 1.11 -8.38 12.56
C ASP A 30 0.35 -9.12 11.46
N GLU A 31 -0.93 -9.46 11.70
CA GLU A 31 -1.77 -10.13 10.71
C GLU A 31 -2.02 -9.24 9.48
N GLN A 32 -2.32 -7.96 9.69
CA GLN A 32 -2.49 -6.99 8.61
C GLN A 32 -1.20 -6.85 7.80
N LEU A 33 -0.05 -6.74 8.48
CA LEU A 33 1.24 -6.62 7.81
C LEU A 33 1.59 -7.88 7.00
N VAL A 34 1.32 -9.06 7.52
CA VAL A 34 1.52 -10.34 6.80
C VAL A 34 0.63 -10.40 5.56
N ALA A 35 -0.65 -10.04 5.68
CA ALA A 35 -1.58 -10.04 4.56
C ALA A 35 -1.16 -9.07 3.45
N LEU A 36 -0.77 -7.83 3.81
CA LEU A 36 -0.29 -6.83 2.85
C LEU A 36 0.95 -7.32 2.09
N ARG A 37 1.90 -7.96 2.79
CA ARG A 37 3.10 -8.52 2.16
C ARG A 37 2.77 -9.67 1.22
N ALA A 38 1.87 -10.56 1.62
CA ALA A 38 1.44 -11.68 0.78
C ALA A 38 0.78 -11.18 -0.52
N GLY A 39 -0.18 -10.26 -0.42
CA GLY A 39 -0.85 -9.69 -1.60
C GLY A 39 0.12 -8.95 -2.52
N PHE A 40 1.06 -8.18 -1.97
CA PHE A 40 2.10 -7.55 -2.78
C PHE A 40 3.00 -8.58 -3.50
N GLN A 41 3.37 -9.65 -2.80
CA GLN A 41 4.21 -10.71 -3.36
C GLN A 41 3.50 -11.47 -4.50
N GLU A 42 2.19 -11.63 -4.42
CA GLU A 42 1.38 -12.20 -5.51
C GLU A 42 1.48 -11.33 -6.77
N TRP A 43 1.33 -10.01 -6.65
CA TRP A 43 1.49 -9.11 -7.79
C TRP A 43 2.92 -9.09 -8.35
N VAL A 44 3.94 -9.16 -7.49
CA VAL A 44 5.33 -9.33 -7.94
C VAL A 44 5.49 -10.63 -8.72
N ASN A 45 4.91 -11.74 -8.26
CA ASN A 45 4.98 -13.01 -8.98
C ASN A 45 4.22 -12.98 -10.32
N GLU A 46 3.05 -12.37 -10.36
CA GLU A 46 2.26 -12.17 -11.58
C GLU A 46 3.03 -11.34 -12.61
N SER A 47 3.77 -10.33 -12.14
CA SER A 47 4.52 -9.41 -13.00
C SER A 47 5.55 -10.10 -13.91
N ARG A 48 5.99 -11.32 -13.57
CA ARG A 48 6.89 -12.13 -14.42
C ARG A 48 6.35 -12.35 -15.85
N GLN A 49 5.04 -12.26 -16.04
CA GLN A 49 4.38 -12.46 -17.34
C GLN A 49 4.39 -11.20 -18.22
N PHE A 50 4.88 -10.07 -17.72
CA PHE A 50 4.78 -8.77 -18.36
C PHE A 50 6.16 -8.13 -18.56
N SER A 51 6.33 -7.45 -19.69
CA SER A 51 7.56 -6.70 -20.01
C SER A 51 7.35 -5.19 -20.03
N GLN A 52 6.13 -4.73 -19.72
CA GLN A 52 5.74 -3.32 -19.64
C GLN A 52 4.65 -3.15 -18.57
N SER A 53 4.40 -1.91 -18.14
CA SER A 53 3.35 -1.61 -17.16
C SER A 53 1.99 -2.14 -17.64
N TYR A 54 1.22 -2.72 -16.73
CA TYR A 54 0.03 -3.53 -17.05
C TYR A 54 -1.08 -3.35 -16.00
N GLY A 55 -2.24 -3.98 -16.27
CA GLY A 55 -3.46 -3.78 -15.50
C GLY A 55 -4.04 -2.38 -15.68
N GLN A 56 -5.25 -2.15 -15.18
CA GLN A 56 -5.93 -0.87 -15.33
C GLN A 56 -6.56 -0.43 -14.00
N THR A 57 -6.34 0.83 -13.62
CA THR A 57 -7.10 1.54 -12.59
C THR A 57 -8.45 1.98 -13.13
N LEU A 58 -9.39 2.34 -12.26
CA LEU A 58 -10.71 2.82 -12.68
C LEU A 58 -10.65 4.05 -13.61
N ASP A 59 -9.59 4.86 -13.49
CA ASP A 59 -9.35 6.02 -14.35
C ASP A 59 -8.52 5.71 -15.61
N GLY A 60 -8.29 4.44 -15.89
CA GLY A 60 -7.72 3.97 -17.16
C GLY A 60 -6.20 3.89 -17.23
N ARG A 61 -5.48 4.26 -16.16
CA ARG A 61 -4.01 4.22 -16.10
C ARG A 61 -3.49 2.82 -15.76
N ALA A 62 -2.22 2.56 -16.06
CA ALA A 62 -1.59 1.29 -15.69
C ALA A 62 -1.58 1.12 -14.16
N ARG A 63 -2.06 -0.03 -13.70
CA ARG A 63 -2.11 -0.37 -12.27
C ARG A 63 -0.72 -0.76 -11.76
N PHE A 64 -0.09 -1.69 -12.45
CA PHE A 64 1.19 -2.26 -12.08
C PHE A 64 2.26 -1.67 -12.96
N ASP A 65 3.23 -1.04 -12.32
CA ASP A 65 4.31 -0.34 -12.98
C ASP A 65 5.62 -1.07 -12.65
N LEU A 66 6.28 -1.56 -13.69
CA LEU A 66 7.47 -2.39 -13.56
C LEU A 66 8.69 -1.54 -13.16
N GLU A 67 9.60 -2.12 -12.39
CA GLU A 67 10.87 -1.48 -12.08
C GLU A 67 11.84 -1.53 -13.28
N PRO A 68 12.69 -0.50 -13.49
CA PRO A 68 13.80 -0.63 -14.42
C PRO A 68 14.67 -1.85 -14.09
N GLY A 69 14.89 -2.72 -15.08
CA GLY A 69 15.60 -3.99 -14.86
C GLY A 69 14.70 -5.17 -14.48
N HIS A 70 13.38 -4.99 -14.43
CA HIS A 70 12.42 -6.08 -14.30
C HIS A 70 12.66 -7.16 -15.36
N THR A 71 12.68 -8.42 -14.93
CA THR A 71 12.67 -9.59 -15.82
C THR A 71 11.78 -10.68 -15.24
N ALA A 72 11.42 -11.67 -16.07
CA ALA A 72 10.67 -12.82 -15.59
C ALA A 72 11.41 -13.61 -14.48
N ASP A 73 12.76 -13.60 -14.46
CA ASP A 73 13.57 -14.28 -13.44
C ASP A 73 13.79 -13.41 -12.20
N GLY A 74 13.96 -12.10 -12.39
CA GLY A 74 14.02 -11.09 -11.35
C GLY A 74 12.85 -10.11 -11.43
N PRO A 75 11.62 -10.52 -11.01
CA PRO A 75 10.46 -9.65 -11.10
C PRO A 75 10.51 -8.59 -10.01
N ALA A 76 10.24 -7.36 -10.43
CA ALA A 76 10.12 -6.22 -9.53
C ALA A 76 9.05 -5.25 -10.01
N LEU A 77 8.28 -4.71 -9.07
CA LEU A 77 7.31 -3.65 -9.28
C LEU A 77 7.81 -2.37 -8.63
N ARG A 78 7.85 -1.29 -9.40
CA ARG A 78 8.16 0.06 -8.89
C ARG A 78 6.97 0.67 -8.16
N ARG A 79 5.74 0.41 -8.64
CA ARG A 79 4.52 0.95 -8.05
C ARG A 79 3.30 0.08 -8.33
N VAL A 80 2.40 0.02 -7.36
CA VAL A 80 1.02 -0.46 -7.52
C VAL A 80 0.09 0.73 -7.29
N SER A 81 -0.65 1.12 -8.32
CA SER A 81 -1.59 2.24 -8.27
C SER A 81 -2.96 1.77 -7.76
N SER A 82 -3.56 2.53 -6.85
CA SER A 82 -4.88 2.25 -6.26
C SER A 82 -5.11 0.78 -5.84
N PRO A 83 -4.23 0.17 -5.01
CA PRO A 83 -4.34 -1.25 -4.64
C PRO A 83 -5.69 -1.62 -4.00
N ILE A 84 -6.36 -0.66 -3.36
CA ILE A 84 -7.69 -0.80 -2.78
C ILE A 84 -8.78 -1.17 -3.80
N GLU A 85 -8.58 -0.88 -5.08
CA GLU A 85 -9.57 -1.19 -6.13
C GLU A 85 -9.57 -2.68 -6.50
N VAL A 86 -8.54 -3.44 -6.10
CA VAL A 86 -8.34 -4.85 -6.48
C VAL A 86 -8.04 -5.78 -5.30
N SER A 87 -7.96 -5.25 -4.08
CA SER A 87 -7.65 -6.04 -2.90
C SER A 87 -8.23 -5.42 -1.62
N ASP A 88 -9.15 -6.16 -0.99
CA ASP A 88 -9.75 -5.77 0.30
C ASP A 88 -8.72 -5.68 1.43
N VAL A 89 -7.60 -6.41 1.33
CA VAL A 89 -6.48 -6.32 2.29
C VAL A 89 -5.93 -4.90 2.43
N TYR A 90 -6.05 -4.06 1.39
CA TYR A 90 -5.56 -2.68 1.41
C TYR A 90 -6.64 -1.66 1.82
N LEU A 91 -7.90 -2.07 2.04
CA LEU A 91 -9.00 -1.14 2.36
C LEU A 91 -8.98 -0.62 3.81
N GLY A 92 -8.28 -1.31 4.73
CA GLY A 92 -8.12 -0.88 6.12
C GLY A 92 -9.27 -1.28 7.04
#